data_AF-A0A3C1KVD0-F1
#
_entry.id   AF-A0A3C1KVD0-F1
#
_cell.length_a   1.000
_cell.length_b   1.000
_cell.length_c   1.000
_cell.angle_alpha   90.00
_cell.angle_beta   90.00
_cell.angle_gamma   90.00
#
_symmetry.space_group_name_H-M   'P 1'
#
loop_
_entity.id
_entity.type
_entity.pdbx_description
1 polymer ?
#
loop_
_entity_poly.entity_id
_entity_poly.type
_entity_poly.pdbx_seq_one_letter_code
_entity_poly.pdbx_strand_id
1 'polypeptide(L)'
;MKIRLTTLTFALLWVPTFALAWQVELHGDLAMERLSGQSVSALDAGFVAEHGALKVGWNVPIRADLTNTRLRRRDWDERGEWSRLLPTISWKRPTDDGRLTDFQLRLGPTSGATMGHGSIIRDYRSALLVDHFKSALQVDVDAKGVGLQVLIADVTQASLIASRLFFRPRVGAAKAHGLTIGITAAADRKAPVNNRLNAQGTAVSLTSQLPDQDHAPLVIAGIDVSLPFSINEAHHLVPYVDLNVATVSEGGGGGVHAGLWWSYQVADLSL
;
A
#
# COMPACT_ATOMS: atom_id res chain seq x y z
N MET A 1 26.33 -10.60 0.57
CA MET A 1 26.91 -11.30 -0.59
C MET A 1 25.80 -11.49 -1.61
N LYS A 2 25.82 -10.82 -2.78
CA LYS A 2 24.80 -10.99 -3.83
C LYS A 2 25.18 -12.18 -4.70
N ILE A 3 24.49 -13.31 -4.55
CA ILE A 3 24.62 -14.44 -5.47
C ILE A 3 23.51 -14.29 -6.51
N ARG A 4 23.86 -13.83 -7.71
CA ARG A 4 22.93 -13.75 -8.83
C ARG A 4 22.90 -15.12 -9.52
N LEU A 5 22.02 -16.01 -9.08
CA LEU A 5 21.83 -17.30 -9.76
C LEU A 5 20.98 -17.04 -11.01
N THR A 6 21.61 -17.09 -12.18
CA THR A 6 20.92 -16.90 -13.45
C THR A 6 20.47 -18.28 -13.93
N THR A 7 19.16 -18.52 -13.92
CA THR A 7 18.46 -19.68 -14.50
C THR A 7 18.63 -21.01 -13.72
N LEU A 8 17.58 -21.45 -13.03
CA LEU A 8 17.44 -22.84 -12.58
C LEU A 8 16.38 -23.54 -13.44
N THR A 9 16.80 -24.38 -14.38
CA THR A 9 15.91 -25.22 -15.19
C THR A 9 15.72 -26.55 -14.47
N PHE A 10 14.56 -26.79 -13.88
CA PHE A 10 14.18 -28.13 -13.42
C PHE A 10 13.75 -28.96 -14.64
N ALA A 11 14.59 -29.91 -15.05
CA ALA A 11 14.25 -30.92 -16.05
C ALA A 11 14.06 -32.27 -15.34
N LEU A 12 12.81 -32.68 -15.13
CA LEU A 12 12.47 -34.07 -14.80
C LEU A 12 11.09 -34.39 -15.35
N LEU A 13 11.09 -35.31 -16.32
CA LEU A 13 9.96 -36.02 -16.93
C LEU A 13 8.96 -35.19 -17.76
N TRP A 14 8.94 -35.53 -19.06
CA TRP A 14 8.06 -35.17 -20.15
C TRP A 14 6.65 -34.66 -19.75
N VAL A 15 6.56 -33.37 -19.44
CA VAL A 15 5.36 -32.53 -19.45
C VAL A 15 5.65 -31.46 -20.49
N PRO A 16 4.70 -31.04 -21.36
CA PRO A 16 4.96 -30.02 -22.37
C PRO A 16 5.62 -28.80 -21.70
N THR A 17 6.87 -28.55 -22.08
CA THR A 17 7.71 -27.49 -21.53
C THR A 17 7.17 -26.15 -21.98
N PHE A 18 6.19 -25.62 -21.25
CA PHE A 18 6.07 -24.18 -21.11
C PHE A 18 7.27 -23.75 -20.26
N ALA A 19 8.38 -23.40 -20.89
CA ALA A 19 9.52 -22.82 -20.19
C ALA A 19 9.10 -21.44 -19.67
N LEU A 20 8.45 -21.41 -18.51
CA LEU A 20 8.20 -20.18 -17.76
C LEU A 20 9.55 -19.74 -17.20
N ALA A 21 10.19 -18.77 -17.86
CA ALA A 21 11.44 -18.20 -17.37
C ALA A 21 11.13 -17.33 -16.13
N TRP A 22 11.41 -17.88 -14.95
CA TRP A 22 11.34 -17.13 -13.69
C TRP A 22 12.70 -16.50 -13.40
N GLN A 23 12.70 -15.24 -12.97
CA GLN A 23 13.85 -14.61 -12.35
C GLN A 23 13.72 -14.77 -10.84
N VAL A 24 14.64 -15.53 -10.23
CA VAL A 24 14.62 -15.79 -8.78
C VAL A 24 15.87 -15.18 -8.15
N GLU A 25 15.65 -14.30 -7.18
CA GLU A 25 16.69 -13.70 -6.33
C GLU A 25 16.53 -14.24 -4.91
N LEU A 26 17.58 -14.85 -4.38
CA LEU A 26 17.68 -15.21 -2.96
C LEU A 26 18.46 -14.11 -2.24
N HIS A 27 17.98 -13.72 -1.06
CA HIS A 27 18.67 -12.76 -0.22
C HIS A 27 18.71 -13.25 1.22
N GLY A 28 19.72 -12.79 1.93
CA GLY A 28 19.81 -12.95 3.37
C GLY A 28 20.91 -12.08 3.94
N ASP A 29 20.70 -11.68 5.17
CA ASP A 29 21.59 -10.81 5.90
C ASP A 29 21.60 -11.17 7.39
N LEU A 30 22.76 -10.90 7.99
CA LEU A 30 23.01 -11.04 9.40
C LEU A 30 23.47 -9.68 9.89
N ALA A 31 22.81 -9.15 10.91
CA ALA A 31 23.13 -7.84 11.45
C ALA A 31 23.16 -7.85 12.98
N MET A 32 23.91 -6.91 13.54
CA MET A 32 23.82 -6.53 14.93
C MET A 32 23.45 -5.05 14.96
N GLU A 33 22.35 -4.72 15.63
CA GLU A 33 21.78 -3.38 15.60
C GLU A 33 21.21 -2.97 16.96
N ARG A 34 20.90 -1.67 17.12
CA ARG A 34 20.24 -1.16 18.30
C ARG A 34 18.86 -0.65 17.93
N LEU A 35 17.82 -1.40 18.29
CA LEU A 35 16.42 -1.07 18.03
C LEU A 35 15.70 -0.71 19.32
N SER A 36 15.08 0.47 19.35
CA SER A 36 14.23 0.89 20.49
C SER A 36 14.95 0.75 21.85
N GLY A 37 16.24 1.09 21.86
CA GLY A 37 17.12 1.04 23.03
C GLY A 37 17.83 -0.31 23.30
N GLN A 38 17.43 -1.39 22.64
CA GLN A 38 17.93 -2.76 22.86
C GLN A 38 18.94 -3.18 21.79
N SER A 39 19.98 -3.91 22.17
CA SER A 39 20.91 -4.56 21.24
C SER A 39 20.29 -5.85 20.70
N VAL A 40 20.26 -5.99 19.39
CA VAL A 40 19.55 -7.07 18.68
C VAL A 40 20.49 -7.71 17.67
N SER A 41 20.44 -9.03 17.54
CA SER A 41 20.95 -9.75 16.38
C SER A 41 19.79 -10.07 15.45
N ALA A 42 19.92 -9.69 14.19
CA ALA A 42 18.95 -9.95 13.15
C ALA A 42 19.51 -10.98 12.15
N LEU A 43 18.65 -11.92 11.77
CA LEU A 43 18.81 -12.80 10.63
C LEU A 43 17.59 -12.58 9.74
N ASP A 44 17.81 -12.02 8.57
CA ASP A 44 16.78 -11.86 7.56
C ASP A 44 17.12 -12.82 6.41
N ALA A 45 16.11 -13.54 5.92
CA ALA A 45 16.26 -14.47 4.81
C ALA A 45 14.99 -14.46 3.97
N GLY A 46 15.17 -14.48 2.65
CA GLY A 46 14.05 -14.37 1.75
C GLY A 46 14.37 -14.65 0.29
N PHE A 47 13.33 -14.54 -0.52
CA PHE A 47 13.44 -14.63 -1.97
C PHE A 47 12.49 -13.65 -2.65
N VAL A 48 12.79 -13.36 -3.91
CA VAL A 48 11.90 -12.68 -4.86
C VAL A 48 11.90 -13.50 -6.14
N ALA A 49 10.72 -13.87 -6.63
CA ALA A 49 10.50 -14.59 -7.86
C ALA A 49 9.60 -13.74 -8.77
N GLU A 50 10.04 -13.50 -9.99
CA GLU A 50 9.33 -12.69 -10.98
C GLU A 50 9.13 -13.47 -12.28
N HIS A 51 7.92 -13.38 -12.84
CA HIS A 51 7.59 -13.92 -14.15
C HIS A 51 6.56 -13.02 -14.84
N GLY A 52 7.01 -12.29 -15.87
CA GLY A 52 6.18 -11.33 -16.59
C GLY A 52 5.60 -10.26 -15.65
N ALA A 53 4.27 -10.20 -15.58
CA ALA A 53 3.53 -9.27 -14.73
C ALA A 53 3.44 -9.67 -13.24
N LEU A 54 3.81 -10.91 -12.90
CA LEU A 54 3.70 -11.45 -11.54
C LEU A 54 5.03 -11.36 -10.81
N LYS A 55 4.98 -10.85 -9.58
CA LYS A 55 6.07 -10.80 -8.60
C LYS A 55 5.60 -11.44 -7.30
N VAL A 56 6.35 -12.42 -6.81
CA VAL A 56 6.14 -13.04 -5.50
C VAL A 56 7.42 -12.87 -4.70
N GLY A 57 7.34 -12.29 -3.51
CA GLY A 57 8.46 -12.17 -2.61
C GLY A 57 8.11 -12.70 -1.24
N TRP A 58 9.06 -13.29 -0.55
CA TRP A 58 8.89 -13.67 0.84
C TRP A 58 10.14 -13.27 1.61
N ASN A 59 9.96 -12.63 2.74
CA ASN A 59 11.05 -12.26 3.63
C ASN A 59 10.65 -12.64 5.05
N VAL A 60 11.50 -13.38 5.74
CA VAL A 60 11.27 -13.82 7.11
C VAL A 60 12.33 -13.16 7.99
N PRO A 61 12.01 -12.03 8.62
CA PRO A 61 12.91 -11.40 9.56
C PRO A 61 12.85 -12.11 10.91
N ILE A 62 14.00 -12.60 11.38
CA ILE A 62 14.15 -13.23 12.69
C ILE A 62 15.11 -12.40 13.53
N ARG A 63 14.63 -11.85 14.64
CA ARG A 63 15.44 -11.02 15.53
C ARG A 63 15.48 -11.61 16.93
N ALA A 64 16.68 -11.64 17.51
CA ALA A 64 16.93 -12.08 18.87
C ALA A 64 17.52 -10.94 19.71
N ASP A 65 17.02 -10.77 20.93
CA ASP A 65 17.59 -9.84 21.90
C ASP A 65 18.90 -10.42 22.43
N LEU A 66 19.99 -9.68 22.25
CA LEU A 66 21.33 -10.11 22.65
C LEU A 66 21.51 -10.22 24.16
N THR A 67 20.66 -9.56 24.93
CA THR A 67 20.73 -9.52 26.40
C THR A 67 20.22 -10.83 27.02
N ASN A 68 19.23 -11.46 26.40
CA ASN A 68 18.56 -12.66 26.93
C ASN A 68 18.54 -13.84 25.95
N THR A 69 19.09 -13.69 24.74
CA THR A 69 19.15 -14.68 23.66
C THR A 69 17.79 -15.24 23.24
N ARG A 70 16.70 -14.51 23.50
CA ARG A 70 15.34 -14.91 23.11
C ARG A 70 14.91 -14.17 21.86
N LEU A 71 14.01 -14.80 21.10
CA LEU A 71 13.30 -14.11 20.03
C LEU A 71 12.65 -12.85 20.59
N ARG A 72 12.80 -11.75 19.85
CA ARG A 72 12.30 -10.45 20.25
C ARG A 72 10.78 -10.46 20.25
N ARG A 73 10.19 -10.43 21.45
CA ARG A 73 8.74 -10.55 21.64
C ARG A 73 7.93 -9.45 20.94
N ARG A 74 8.50 -8.24 20.83
CA ARG A 74 7.88 -7.06 20.19
C ARG A 74 7.70 -7.17 18.68
N ASP A 75 8.27 -8.20 18.04
CA ASP A 75 8.04 -8.43 16.62
C ASP A 75 6.78 -9.28 16.38
N TRP A 76 6.14 -9.77 17.45
CA TRP A 76 5.11 -10.81 17.40
C TRP A 76 3.97 -10.62 18.42
N ASP A 77 3.92 -9.50 19.14
CA ASP A 77 2.95 -9.28 20.21
C ASP A 77 1.62 -8.68 19.71
N GLU A 78 1.58 -8.17 18.48
CA GLU A 78 0.34 -7.78 17.81
C GLU A 78 -0.08 -8.76 16.70
N ARG A 79 -1.39 -8.99 16.52
CA ARG A 79 -1.90 -9.89 15.45
C ARG A 79 -1.46 -9.46 14.05
N GLY A 80 -1.43 -8.15 13.79
CA GLY A 80 -1.01 -7.58 12.50
C GLY A 80 0.45 -7.86 12.15
N GLU A 81 1.32 -7.97 13.15
CA GLU A 81 2.75 -8.20 12.96
C GLU A 81 3.06 -9.58 12.38
N TRP A 82 2.21 -10.58 12.67
CA TRP A 82 2.32 -11.91 12.06
C TRP A 82 2.17 -11.88 10.55
N SER A 83 1.57 -10.82 10.00
CA SER A 83 1.43 -10.64 8.56
C SER A 83 2.77 -10.42 7.85
N ARG A 84 3.87 -10.18 8.59
CA ARG A 84 5.24 -10.19 8.04
C ARG A 84 5.66 -11.54 7.46
N LEU A 85 5.02 -12.62 7.91
CA LEU A 85 5.25 -13.97 7.39
C LEU A 85 4.50 -14.22 6.08
N LEU A 86 3.60 -13.33 5.67
CA LEU A 86 2.89 -13.51 4.41
C LEU A 86 3.82 -13.16 3.24
N PRO A 87 3.74 -13.92 2.14
CA PRO A 87 4.41 -13.53 0.92
C PRO A 87 3.81 -12.22 0.40
N THR A 88 4.68 -11.34 -0.06
CA THR A 88 4.31 -10.21 -0.90
C THR A 88 3.97 -10.75 -2.28
N ILE A 89 2.78 -10.43 -2.78
CA ILE A 89 2.34 -10.79 -4.13
C ILE A 89 2.00 -9.48 -4.82
N SER A 90 2.55 -9.27 -6.01
CA SER A 90 2.15 -8.16 -6.86
C SER A 90 1.92 -8.67 -8.27
N TRP A 91 0.78 -8.31 -8.84
CA TRP A 91 0.51 -8.51 -10.25
C TRP A 91 0.11 -7.18 -10.87
N LYS A 92 0.72 -6.84 -12.01
CA LYS A 92 0.43 -5.61 -12.74
C LYS A 92 0.34 -5.92 -14.22
N ARG A 93 -0.85 -5.78 -14.79
CA ARG A 93 -1.03 -5.92 -16.24
C ARG A 93 -0.65 -4.63 -16.97
N PRO A 94 0.45 -4.60 -17.74
CA PRO A 94 0.74 -3.43 -18.56
C PRO A 94 -0.40 -3.18 -19.55
N THR A 95 -0.70 -1.91 -19.82
CA THR A 95 -1.58 -1.52 -20.92
C THR A 95 -0.78 -1.30 -22.19
N ASP A 96 -1.42 -1.59 -23.33
CA ASP A 96 -0.84 -1.39 -24.67
C ASP A 96 -0.63 0.10 -25.01
N ASP A 97 -1.20 1.02 -24.21
CA ASP A 97 -1.24 2.47 -24.47
C ASP A 97 -0.34 3.31 -23.55
N GLY A 98 0.50 2.68 -22.72
CA GLY A 98 1.42 3.38 -21.81
C GLY A 98 0.76 4.10 -20.63
N ARG A 99 -0.55 3.93 -20.42
CA ARG A 99 -1.25 4.46 -19.23
C ARG A 99 -0.97 3.59 -17.99
N LEU A 100 -1.46 4.05 -16.84
CA LEU A 100 -1.44 3.28 -15.59
C LEU A 100 -2.19 1.96 -15.79
N THR A 101 -1.51 0.85 -15.51
CA THR A 101 -1.98 -0.55 -15.39
C THR A 101 -3.51 -0.73 -15.32
N ASP A 102 -4.15 -1.38 -16.32
CA ASP A 102 -5.60 -1.70 -16.32
C ASP A 102 -6.01 -2.56 -15.11
N PHE A 103 -5.07 -3.31 -14.54
CA PHE A 103 -5.28 -4.06 -13.32
C PHE A 103 -4.00 -4.17 -12.49
N GLN A 104 -4.08 -3.81 -11.21
CA GLN A 104 -3.07 -4.05 -10.20
C GLN A 104 -3.65 -4.81 -9.02
N LEU A 105 -2.94 -5.85 -8.58
CA LEU A 105 -3.13 -6.51 -7.29
C LEU A 105 -1.81 -6.42 -6.53
N ARG A 106 -1.88 -6.07 -5.24
CA ARG A 106 -0.74 -6.10 -4.34
C ARG A 106 -1.18 -6.57 -2.96
N LEU A 107 -0.53 -7.61 -2.47
CA LEU A 107 -0.56 -8.07 -1.08
C LEU A 107 0.85 -7.86 -0.50
N GLY A 108 0.95 -7.29 0.68
CA GLY A 108 2.23 -7.04 1.36
C GLY A 108 2.30 -5.62 1.92
N PRO A 109 3.46 -5.15 2.39
CA PRO A 109 3.58 -3.80 2.92
C PRO A 109 3.32 -2.77 1.80
N THR A 110 2.60 -1.70 2.12
CA THR A 110 2.41 -0.55 1.22
C THR A 110 3.23 0.65 1.67
N SER A 111 3.84 1.34 0.71
CA SER A 111 4.79 2.44 0.91
C SER A 111 4.24 3.80 0.48
N GLY A 112 2.93 3.91 0.27
CA GLY A 112 2.28 5.14 -0.19
C GLY A 112 1.04 4.91 -1.05
N ALA A 113 0.04 4.21 -0.52
CA ALA A 113 -1.23 4.03 -1.23
C ALA A 113 -2.06 5.32 -1.20
N THR A 114 -2.54 5.75 -2.36
CA THR A 114 -3.40 6.92 -2.52
C THR A 114 -4.61 6.52 -3.36
N MET A 115 -5.82 6.93 -2.96
CA MET A 115 -7.05 6.73 -3.73
C MET A 115 -7.54 8.02 -4.34
N GLY A 116 -7.97 7.96 -5.61
CA GLY A 116 -8.39 9.14 -6.36
C GLY A 116 -7.35 10.26 -6.28
N HIS A 117 -7.78 11.42 -5.81
CA HIS A 117 -6.92 12.60 -5.63
C HIS A 117 -6.27 12.69 -4.24
N GLY A 118 -6.48 11.70 -3.38
CA GLY A 118 -5.92 11.68 -2.02
C GLY A 118 -6.66 12.54 -1.00
N SER A 119 -7.95 12.79 -1.22
CA SER A 119 -8.76 13.57 -0.28
C SER A 119 -9.21 12.78 0.95
N ILE A 120 -9.36 11.44 0.82
CA ILE A 120 -9.65 10.51 1.93
C ILE A 120 -8.44 9.66 2.30
N ILE A 121 -7.85 8.95 1.32
CA ILE A 121 -6.65 8.12 1.53
C ILE A 121 -5.49 8.69 0.71
N ARG A 122 -4.44 9.17 1.39
CA ARG A 122 -3.25 9.74 0.76
C ARG A 122 -1.97 9.23 1.43
N ASP A 123 -1.03 8.78 0.61
CA ASP A 123 0.28 8.28 1.04
C ASP A 123 0.21 7.30 2.23
N TYR A 124 -0.79 6.41 2.22
CA TYR A 124 -0.95 5.44 3.29
C TYR A 124 0.21 4.43 3.29
N ARG A 125 0.87 4.30 4.44
CA ARG A 125 2.01 3.41 4.66
C ARG A 125 1.67 2.42 5.77
N SER A 126 1.76 1.13 5.49
CA SER A 126 1.39 0.09 6.45
C SER A 126 2.54 -0.37 7.34
N ALA A 127 3.79 -0.05 6.99
CA ALA A 127 4.98 -0.43 7.74
C ALA A 127 5.94 0.76 7.89
N LEU A 128 5.46 1.84 8.54
CA LEU A 128 6.29 3.02 8.80
C LEU A 128 7.28 2.78 9.96
N LEU A 129 6.82 2.07 11.00
CA LEU A 129 7.63 1.68 12.14
C LEU A 129 8.11 0.24 11.94
N VAL A 130 9.40 0.02 12.18
CA VAL A 130 10.05 -1.31 12.06
C VAL A 130 9.40 -2.34 12.99
N ASP A 131 8.91 -1.89 14.14
CA ASP A 131 8.32 -2.76 15.17
C ASP A 131 6.85 -3.11 14.82
N HIS A 132 6.11 -2.19 14.19
CA HIS A 132 4.68 -2.37 13.86
C HIS A 132 4.46 -2.68 12.38
N PHE A 133 4.92 -3.85 11.94
CA PHE A 133 4.71 -4.29 10.57
C PHE A 133 3.24 -4.63 10.30
N LYS A 134 2.64 -4.03 9.27
CA LYS A 134 1.32 -4.44 8.75
C LYS A 134 1.41 -4.62 7.25
N SER A 135 0.81 -5.69 6.75
CA SER A 135 0.56 -5.88 5.31
C SER A 135 -0.75 -5.20 4.91
N ALA A 136 -0.88 -4.88 3.63
CA ALA A 136 -2.09 -4.35 3.03
C ALA A 136 -2.42 -5.14 1.76
N LEU A 137 -3.71 -5.21 1.45
CA LEU A 137 -4.22 -5.63 0.15
C LEU A 137 -4.64 -4.39 -0.62
N GLN A 138 -4.11 -4.21 -1.83
CA GLN A 138 -4.50 -3.17 -2.76
C GLN A 138 -4.94 -3.81 -4.07
N VAL A 139 -6.10 -3.39 -4.55
CA VAL A 139 -6.64 -3.77 -5.86
C VAL A 139 -7.02 -2.52 -6.60
N ASP A 140 -6.50 -2.34 -7.81
CA ASP A 140 -6.90 -1.28 -8.72
C ASP A 140 -7.30 -1.91 -10.04
N VAL A 141 -8.48 -1.58 -10.53
CA VAL A 141 -8.99 -2.00 -11.83
C VAL A 141 -9.40 -0.75 -12.58
N ASP A 142 -8.80 -0.51 -13.73
CA ASP A 142 -9.16 0.57 -14.63
C ASP A 142 -9.60 -0.03 -15.96
N ALA A 143 -10.90 0.03 -16.22
CA ALA A 143 -11.49 -0.39 -17.48
C ALA A 143 -11.98 0.82 -18.27
N LYS A 144 -12.21 0.62 -19.57
CA LYS A 144 -12.64 1.70 -20.47
C LYS A 144 -14.00 2.28 -20.07
N GLY A 145 -13.98 3.33 -19.27
CA GLY A 145 -15.16 4.06 -18.80
C GLY A 145 -15.53 3.82 -17.34
N VAL A 146 -14.95 2.84 -16.66
CA VAL A 146 -15.24 2.56 -15.24
C VAL A 146 -14.00 1.99 -14.56
N GLY A 147 -13.81 2.26 -13.28
CA GLY A 147 -12.78 1.59 -12.52
C GLY A 147 -13.06 1.55 -11.03
N LEU A 148 -12.29 0.73 -10.34
CA LEU A 148 -12.43 0.36 -8.95
C LEU A 148 -11.06 0.42 -8.27
N GLN A 149 -11.00 1.02 -7.09
CA GLN A 149 -9.84 0.95 -6.21
C GLN A 149 -10.29 0.38 -4.88
N VAL A 150 -9.52 -0.52 -4.29
CA VAL A 150 -9.75 -1.12 -2.98
C VAL A 150 -8.45 -1.16 -2.21
N LEU A 151 -8.50 -0.80 -0.93
CA LEU A 151 -7.40 -0.90 0.01
C LEU A 151 -7.94 -1.52 1.30
N ILE A 152 -7.32 -2.61 1.73
CA ILE A 152 -7.52 -3.19 3.05
C ILE A 152 -6.18 -3.11 3.77
N ALA A 153 -6.10 -2.26 4.79
CA ALA A 153 -4.92 -2.17 5.64
C ALA A 153 -5.01 -3.19 6.77
N ASP A 154 -3.86 -3.82 7.08
CA ASP A 154 -3.73 -4.98 7.95
C ASP A 154 -4.68 -6.11 7.50
N VAL A 155 -4.24 -6.96 6.59
CA VAL A 155 -5.08 -8.06 6.07
C VAL A 155 -5.53 -9.05 7.14
N THR A 156 -4.90 -9.06 8.32
CA THR A 156 -5.26 -9.97 9.42
C THR A 156 -6.39 -9.42 10.29
N GLN A 157 -6.54 -8.09 10.35
CA GLN A 157 -7.54 -7.43 11.20
C GLN A 157 -8.53 -6.57 10.41
N ALA A 158 -8.22 -6.27 9.16
CA ALA A 158 -8.89 -5.30 8.31
C ALA A 158 -9.17 -4.00 9.08
N SER A 159 -8.10 -3.39 9.62
CA SER A 159 -8.23 -2.23 10.51
C SER A 159 -8.80 -1.03 9.76
N LEU A 160 -8.38 -0.86 8.51
CA LEU A 160 -8.92 0.14 7.59
C LEU A 160 -9.32 -0.54 6.28
N ILE A 161 -10.52 -0.25 5.81
CA ILE A 161 -11.02 -0.66 4.49
C ILE A 161 -11.42 0.59 3.75
N ALA A 162 -10.92 0.76 2.53
CA ALA A 162 -11.30 1.85 1.65
C ALA A 162 -11.62 1.29 0.26
N SER A 163 -12.56 1.95 -0.41
CA SER A 163 -12.91 1.65 -1.79
C SER A 163 -13.31 2.91 -2.55
N ARG A 164 -13.05 2.92 -3.85
CA ARG A 164 -13.47 3.98 -4.76
C ARG A 164 -13.99 3.36 -6.05
N LEU A 165 -15.21 3.71 -6.43
CA LEU A 165 -15.76 3.42 -7.75
C LEU A 165 -15.72 4.73 -8.55
N PHE A 166 -15.24 4.69 -9.78
CA PHE A 166 -15.24 5.86 -10.66
C PHE A 166 -15.73 5.52 -12.06
N PHE A 167 -16.33 6.49 -12.72
CA PHE A 167 -16.90 6.39 -14.05
C PHE A 167 -16.40 7.54 -14.93
N ARG A 168 -16.17 7.24 -16.22
CA ARG A 168 -15.70 8.19 -17.23
C ARG A 168 -16.66 8.22 -18.42
N PRO A 169 -17.69 9.09 -18.41
CA PRO A 169 -18.60 9.22 -19.55
C PRO A 169 -17.84 9.59 -20.82
N ARG A 170 -18.21 8.95 -21.93
CA ARG A 170 -17.77 9.37 -23.27
C ARG A 170 -18.72 10.47 -23.73
N VAL A 171 -18.28 11.72 -23.65
CA VAL A 171 -19.08 12.86 -24.12
C VAL A 171 -18.52 13.33 -25.46
N GLY A 172 -19.24 13.08 -26.55
CA GLY A 172 -18.96 13.62 -27.89
C GLY A 172 -17.78 13.00 -28.67
N ALA A 173 -17.62 13.42 -29.93
CA ALA A 173 -16.65 12.89 -30.90
C ALA A 173 -15.23 13.49 -30.80
N ALA A 174 -14.92 14.31 -29.80
CA ALA A 174 -13.65 15.03 -29.73
C ALA A 174 -12.97 14.88 -28.37
N LYS A 175 -11.81 14.18 -28.36
CA LYS A 175 -10.57 14.38 -27.59
C LYS A 175 -10.59 14.86 -26.11
N ALA A 176 -11.72 14.94 -25.42
CA ALA A 176 -11.73 15.05 -23.96
C ALA A 176 -11.36 13.67 -23.42
N HIS A 177 -10.28 13.57 -22.64
CA HIS A 177 -9.88 12.34 -21.97
C HIS A 177 -10.81 12.02 -20.78
N GLY A 178 -12.13 12.17 -20.97
CA GLY A 178 -13.20 11.75 -20.06
C GLY A 178 -13.18 12.43 -18.70
N LEU A 179 -14.12 13.36 -18.49
CA LEU A 179 -14.59 13.70 -17.15
C LEU A 179 -14.61 12.43 -16.28
N THR A 180 -13.97 12.44 -15.13
CA THR A 180 -14.01 11.32 -14.18
C THR A 180 -14.87 11.74 -13.00
N ILE A 181 -15.81 10.89 -12.63
CA ILE A 181 -16.68 11.06 -11.46
C ILE A 181 -16.46 9.86 -10.57
N GLY A 182 -16.02 10.08 -9.33
CA GLY A 182 -15.74 9.05 -8.34
C GLY A 182 -16.63 9.16 -7.12
N ILE A 183 -16.88 8.01 -6.49
CA ILE A 183 -17.43 7.89 -5.14
C ILE A 183 -16.43 7.07 -4.34
N THR A 184 -16.00 7.61 -3.21
CA THR A 184 -15.01 6.99 -2.33
C THR A 184 -15.62 6.79 -0.94
N ALA A 185 -15.34 5.65 -0.31
CA ALA A 185 -15.68 5.40 1.08
C ALA A 185 -14.50 4.71 1.78
N ALA A 186 -14.24 5.09 3.02
CA ALA A 186 -13.25 4.49 3.89
C ALA A 186 -13.81 4.31 5.29
N ALA A 187 -13.44 3.21 5.95
CA ALA A 187 -13.80 2.92 7.32
C ALA A 187 -12.56 2.44 8.08
N ASP A 188 -12.29 3.06 9.23
CA ASP A 188 -11.33 2.59 10.21
C ASP A 188 -12.09 2.11 11.45
N ARG A 189 -11.91 0.83 11.79
CA ARG A 189 -12.65 0.17 12.88
C ARG A 189 -12.13 0.55 14.27
N LYS A 190 -10.90 1.06 14.34
CA LYS A 190 -10.20 1.38 15.59
C LYS A 190 -9.47 2.71 15.45
N ALA A 191 -10.13 3.73 14.90
CA ALA A 191 -9.53 5.04 14.78
C ALA A 191 -9.25 5.59 16.20
N PRO A 192 -8.02 6.04 16.49
CA PRO A 192 -7.70 6.60 17.79
C PRO A 192 -8.40 7.95 17.95
N VAL A 193 -9.11 8.14 19.07
CA VAL A 193 -9.85 9.37 19.37
C VAL A 193 -9.22 10.17 20.50
N ASN A 194 -8.72 9.48 21.53
CA ASN A 194 -8.12 10.12 22.70
C ASN A 194 -6.95 9.29 23.21
N ASN A 195 -5.93 9.97 23.77
CA ASN A 195 -4.93 9.28 24.58
C ASN A 195 -5.53 8.99 25.96
N ARG A 196 -5.36 7.78 26.47
CA ARG A 196 -5.75 7.47 27.85
C ARG A 196 -4.79 8.12 28.81
N LEU A 197 -5.33 8.80 29.81
CA LEU A 197 -4.56 9.50 30.82
C LEU A 197 -4.64 8.76 32.16
N ASN A 198 -3.55 8.76 32.93
CA ASN A 198 -3.55 8.30 34.32
C ASN A 198 -4.18 9.35 35.25
N ALA A 199 -4.27 9.03 36.54
CA ALA A 199 -4.83 9.95 37.56
C ALA A 199 -4.08 11.29 37.67
N GLN A 200 -2.86 11.38 37.14
CA GLN A 200 -2.02 12.57 37.11
C GLN A 200 -2.10 13.32 35.76
N GLY A 201 -3.02 12.94 34.86
CA GLY A 201 -3.20 13.59 33.55
C GLY A 201 -2.11 13.27 32.52
N THR A 202 -1.26 12.28 32.77
CA THR A 202 -0.19 11.85 31.85
C THR A 202 -0.67 10.69 30.99
N ALA A 203 -0.31 10.67 29.71
CA ALA A 203 -0.66 9.56 28.82
C ALA A 203 -0.11 8.23 29.35
N VAL A 204 -0.99 7.25 29.55
CA VAL A 204 -0.63 5.86 29.82
C VAL A 204 0.01 5.30 28.56
N SER A 205 1.10 4.55 28.67
CA SER A 205 1.74 3.89 27.52
C SER A 205 1.65 2.38 27.69
N LEU A 206 1.09 1.69 26.69
CA LEU A 206 0.99 0.21 26.68
C LEU A 206 2.36 -0.44 26.41
N THR A 207 3.19 0.24 25.63
CA THR A 207 4.60 -0.10 25.36
C THR A 207 5.44 1.17 25.45
N SER A 208 6.77 1.08 25.49
CA SER A 208 7.65 2.25 25.67
C SER A 208 7.61 3.30 24.55
N GLN A 209 6.74 3.16 23.54
CA GLN A 209 6.73 4.01 22.35
C GLN A 209 5.34 4.46 21.86
N LEU A 210 4.25 3.82 22.30
CA LEU A 210 2.90 4.25 21.91
C LEU A 210 2.01 4.45 23.15
N PRO A 211 1.30 5.60 23.22
CA PRO A 211 0.30 5.82 24.25
C PRO A 211 -0.84 4.80 24.08
N ASP A 212 -1.43 4.39 25.19
CA ASP A 212 -2.72 3.73 25.21
C ASP A 212 -3.77 4.70 24.69
N GLN A 213 -4.64 4.24 23.79
CA GLN A 213 -5.60 5.08 23.10
C GLN A 213 -7.00 4.50 23.22
N ASP A 214 -7.97 5.39 23.39
CA ASP A 214 -9.36 5.05 23.14
C ASP A 214 -9.60 5.03 21.64
N HIS A 215 -10.43 4.08 21.22
CA HIS A 215 -10.71 3.83 19.82
C HIS A 215 -12.19 3.97 19.55
N ALA A 216 -12.53 4.58 18.42
CA ALA A 216 -13.88 4.62 17.89
C ALA A 216 -13.87 4.28 16.39
N PRO A 217 -14.97 3.71 15.85
CA PRO A 217 -15.11 3.60 14.40
C PRO A 217 -15.17 4.98 13.74
N LEU A 218 -14.42 5.17 12.67
CA LEU A 218 -14.45 6.34 11.79
C LEU A 218 -14.90 5.88 10.40
N VAL A 219 -15.89 6.54 9.83
CA VAL A 219 -16.29 6.34 8.43
C VAL A 219 -16.21 7.66 7.69
N ILE A 220 -15.57 7.66 6.54
CA ILE A 220 -15.47 8.81 5.63
C ILE A 220 -16.02 8.39 4.28
N ALA A 221 -16.88 9.20 3.69
CA ALA A 221 -17.36 9.01 2.33
C ALA A 221 -17.28 10.33 1.55
N GLY A 222 -17.17 10.25 0.23
CA GLY A 222 -17.05 11.43 -0.59
C GLY A 222 -17.32 11.17 -2.06
N ILE A 223 -17.51 12.26 -2.78
CA ILE A 223 -17.59 12.28 -4.23
C ILE A 223 -16.45 13.13 -4.77
N ASP A 224 -15.89 12.71 -5.89
CA ASP A 224 -14.82 13.42 -6.56
C ASP A 224 -15.12 13.60 -8.04
N VAL A 225 -14.68 14.72 -8.60
CA VAL A 225 -14.80 15.03 -10.02
C VAL A 225 -13.47 15.55 -10.52
N SER A 226 -12.99 15.02 -11.64
CA SER A 226 -11.79 15.52 -12.30
C SER A 226 -11.91 15.57 -13.82
N LEU A 227 -11.17 16.49 -14.42
CA LEU A 227 -11.22 16.73 -15.85
C LEU A 227 -9.80 16.70 -16.43
N PRO A 228 -9.30 15.54 -16.88
CA PRO A 228 -7.97 15.46 -17.44
C PRO A 228 -7.92 16.02 -18.86
N PHE A 229 -6.93 16.88 -19.12
CA PHE A 229 -6.64 17.38 -20.46
C PHE A 229 -5.13 17.53 -20.67
N SER A 230 -4.70 17.32 -21.90
CA SER A 230 -3.31 17.52 -22.32
C SER A 230 -3.21 18.86 -23.02
N ILE A 231 -2.32 19.74 -22.54
CA ILE A 231 -2.03 21.00 -23.25
C ILE A 231 -1.24 20.68 -24.53
N ASN A 232 -0.28 19.77 -24.42
CA ASN A 232 0.52 19.21 -25.50
C ASN A 232 0.98 17.79 -25.09
N GLU A 233 1.89 17.18 -25.86
CA GLU A 233 2.40 15.83 -25.56
C GLU A 233 3.20 15.75 -24.25
N ALA A 234 3.79 16.85 -23.81
CA ALA A 234 4.61 16.88 -22.61
C ALA A 234 3.83 17.26 -21.35
N HIS A 235 2.79 18.09 -21.46
CA HIS A 235 2.06 18.65 -20.32
C HIS A 235 0.66 18.06 -20.19
N HIS A 236 0.41 17.37 -19.08
CA HIS A 236 -0.91 16.89 -18.69
C HIS A 236 -1.39 17.59 -17.43
N LEU A 237 -2.63 18.09 -17.46
CA LEU A 237 -3.28 18.77 -16.36
C LEU A 237 -4.57 18.06 -15.98
N VAL A 238 -4.82 17.95 -14.69
CA VAL A 238 -6.03 17.35 -14.12
C VAL A 238 -6.51 18.22 -12.97
N PRO A 239 -7.32 19.26 -13.22
CA PRO A 239 -8.08 19.91 -12.17
C PRO A 239 -9.10 18.93 -11.58
N TYR A 240 -9.33 19.07 -10.28
CA TYR A 240 -10.27 18.24 -9.56
C TYR A 240 -10.93 18.99 -8.40
N VAL A 241 -12.07 18.45 -7.97
CA VAL A 241 -12.77 18.81 -6.74
C VAL A 241 -13.26 17.55 -6.04
N ASP A 242 -13.14 17.52 -4.73
CA ASP A 242 -13.59 16.46 -3.83
C ASP A 242 -14.53 17.07 -2.78
N LEU A 243 -15.61 16.36 -2.47
CA LEU A 243 -16.52 16.67 -1.37
C LEU A 243 -16.56 15.45 -0.46
N ASN A 244 -16.22 15.64 0.81
CA ASN A 244 -16.11 14.55 1.78
C ASN A 244 -16.95 14.84 3.02
N VAL A 245 -17.47 13.77 3.61
CA VAL A 245 -18.15 13.75 4.91
C VAL A 245 -17.53 12.65 5.76
N ALA A 246 -17.29 12.95 7.03
CA ALA A 246 -16.75 12.05 8.02
C ALA A 246 -17.71 11.92 9.20
N THR A 247 -17.84 10.72 9.74
CA THR A 247 -18.61 10.44 10.95
C THR A 247 -17.77 9.61 11.91
N VAL A 248 -17.75 10.06 13.16
CA VAL A 248 -17.23 9.34 14.33
C VAL A 248 -18.33 9.27 15.38
N SER A 249 -18.17 8.42 16.39
CA SER A 249 -19.14 8.27 17.49
C SER A 249 -19.44 9.58 18.25
N GLU A 250 -18.54 10.55 18.19
CA GLU A 250 -18.61 11.82 18.92
C GLU A 250 -19.06 13.01 18.05
N GLY A 251 -19.34 12.80 16.76
CA GLY A 251 -19.75 13.87 15.84
C GLY A 251 -19.37 13.61 14.38
N GLY A 252 -19.77 14.51 13.49
CA GLY A 252 -19.43 14.44 12.07
C GLY A 252 -18.96 15.78 11.53
N GLY A 253 -18.24 15.73 10.42
CA GLY A 253 -17.72 16.91 9.73
C GLY A 253 -17.73 16.71 8.23
N GLY A 254 -17.66 17.80 7.48
CA GLY A 254 -17.55 17.77 6.02
C GLY A 254 -16.52 18.76 5.53
N GLY A 255 -15.99 18.51 4.33
CA GLY A 255 -14.98 19.35 3.72
C GLY A 255 -15.03 19.31 2.19
N VAL A 256 -14.57 20.39 1.58
CA VAL A 256 -14.35 20.51 0.15
C VAL A 256 -12.85 20.65 -0.09
N HIS A 257 -12.33 19.92 -1.06
CA HIS A 257 -10.95 20.02 -1.49
C HIS A 257 -10.93 20.22 -3.00
N ALA A 258 -10.10 21.12 -3.50
CA ALA A 258 -9.97 21.35 -4.93
C ALA A 258 -8.50 21.61 -5.26
N GLY A 259 -8.07 21.17 -6.43
CA GLY A 259 -6.67 21.26 -6.79
C GLY A 259 -6.41 20.98 -8.26
N LEU A 260 -5.13 20.92 -8.59
CA LEU A 260 -4.62 20.67 -9.93
C LEU A 260 -3.48 19.67 -9.83
N TRP A 261 -3.60 18.54 -10.53
CA TRP A 261 -2.45 17.68 -10.79
C TRP A 261 -1.81 18.12 -12.11
N TRP A 262 -0.52 18.45 -12.07
CA TRP A 262 0.29 18.66 -13.27
C TRP A 262 1.35 17.56 -13.38
N SER A 263 1.44 16.93 -14.55
CA SER A 263 2.58 16.08 -14.91
C SER A 263 3.26 16.58 -16.18
N TYR A 264 4.58 16.40 -16.21
CA TYR A 264 5.43 16.77 -17.32
C TYR A 264 6.25 15.55 -17.76
N GLN A 265 6.17 15.18 -19.03
CA GLN A 265 7.03 14.17 -19.62
C GLN A 265 8.30 14.84 -20.17
N VAL A 266 9.45 14.47 -19.60
CA VAL A 266 10.76 14.84 -20.15
C VAL A 266 11.01 13.92 -21.34
N ALA A 267 11.19 14.49 -22.54
CA ALA A 267 11.58 13.72 -23.71
C ALA A 267 12.93 13.04 -23.43
N ASP A 268 13.06 11.78 -23.86
CA ASP A 268 14.27 10.98 -23.67
C ASP A 268 15.43 11.70 -24.39
N LEU A 269 16.35 12.29 -23.61
CA LEU A 269 17.58 12.84 -24.15
C LEU A 269 18.52 11.65 -24.38
N SER A 270 18.35 10.97 -25.50
CA SER A 270 19.36 10.02 -25.98
C SER A 270 20.64 10.81 -26.28
N LEU A 271 21.57 10.83 -25.33
CA LEU A 271 22.97 11.26 -25.48
C LEU A 271 23.82 10.09 -25.98
#